data_AF-A0A3N5FTM6-F1
#
_entry.id   AF-A0A3N5FTM6-F1
#
_cell.length_a   1.000
_cell.length_b   1.000
_cell.length_c   1.000
_cell.angle_alpha   90.00
_cell.angle_beta   90.00
_cell.angle_gamma   90.00
#
_symmetry.space_group_name_H-M   'P 1'
#
loop_
_entity.id
_entity.type
_entity.pdbx_description
1 polymer ?
#
loop_
_entity_poly.entity_id
_entity_poly.type
_entity_poly.pdbx_seq_one_letter_code
_entity_poly.pdbx_strand_id
1 'polypeptide(L)'
;PQQRLRARVAAAEERRTTVEATLVVALDRLRDGDLVNCLDHTRELPGRLSLTLGNATNALDALAQQIQASSIEVASAANAVNEIASELASGSSEQAASVVEITAAMEELARTASQIADNAALQADLAQKAEESGNTGQAAVEEAVDGVEEVKKRISGIASRAETLGTRSKEIYRVLDLITEIAQETHILSLNAAIEAAAAGDHGRRFSVVAEEVRRLAQRSQESVDSVRNLLDEFAGSIRATVVATEEGSKEASRVLERAQAAASAIEELRAASGDTARVAREISLATQQQNAASDQVVLTLKEVSQVVQRMADGLKAFSETADRLNRLGLIIQMLAQSFHLDSPHSLKHMAETWGQLVRRRLGNWEAIERLLEDLVHRQGFVECLYFFDGKAGQNALTVNRQLLGDREVPPAVRAGEGFEERPWYRAAVKEQHTILTPVFSSLLSGQPIFTAATPIFDNGELAGVLGLDVNVDSWTKI
;
A
#
# COMPACT_ATOMS: atom_id res chain seq x y z
N PRO A 1 11.58 -102.99 30.63
CA PRO A 1 11.69 -102.35 29.29
C PRO A 1 10.38 -101.71 28.78
N GLN A 2 9.28 -102.47 28.72
CA GLN A 2 7.97 -101.96 28.26
C GLN A 2 7.38 -100.86 29.16
N GLN A 3 7.55 -100.96 30.49
CA GLN A 3 7.07 -99.95 31.44
C GLN A 3 7.80 -98.61 31.30
N ARG A 4 9.12 -98.63 31.02
CA ARG A 4 9.91 -97.42 30.70
C ARG A 4 9.52 -96.82 29.36
N LEU A 5 9.17 -97.64 28.37
CA LEU A 5 8.69 -97.16 27.07
C LEU A 5 7.30 -96.50 27.20
N ARG A 6 6.38 -97.12 27.95
CA ARG A 6 5.05 -96.53 28.24
C ARG A 6 5.16 -95.20 28.99
N ALA A 7 6.04 -95.09 29.99
CA ALA A 7 6.29 -93.84 30.70
C ALA A 7 6.86 -92.75 29.78
N ARG A 8 7.76 -93.10 28.85
CA ARG A 8 8.32 -92.15 27.87
C ARG A 8 7.29 -91.70 26.83
N VAL A 9 6.39 -92.59 26.40
CA VAL A 9 5.29 -92.24 25.49
C VAL A 9 4.30 -91.32 26.19
N ALA A 10 3.87 -91.66 27.42
CA ALA A 10 2.97 -90.84 28.21
C ALA A 10 3.55 -89.43 28.48
N ALA A 11 4.82 -89.33 28.86
CA ALA A 11 5.49 -88.04 29.06
C ALA A 11 5.66 -87.23 27.75
N ALA A 12 5.82 -87.90 26.61
CA ALA A 12 5.86 -87.24 25.30
C ALA A 12 4.48 -86.75 24.86
N GLU A 13 3.42 -87.51 25.15
CA GLU A 13 2.02 -87.12 24.93
C GLU A 13 1.61 -85.94 25.81
N GLU A 14 1.96 -85.98 27.10
CA GLU A 14 1.75 -84.88 28.03
C GLU A 14 2.46 -83.61 27.54
N ARG A 15 3.76 -83.72 27.19
CA ARG A 15 4.52 -82.60 26.62
C ARG A 15 3.92 -82.08 25.32
N ARG A 16 3.41 -82.95 24.45
CA ARG A 16 2.73 -82.54 23.20
C ARG A 16 1.47 -81.74 23.52
N THR A 17 0.63 -82.23 24.42
CA THR A 17 -0.61 -81.56 24.83
C THR A 17 -0.33 -80.21 25.49
N THR A 18 0.70 -80.11 26.33
CA THR A 18 1.12 -78.83 26.92
C THR A 18 1.57 -77.84 25.85
N VAL A 19 2.42 -78.27 24.92
CA VAL A 19 2.90 -77.40 23.82
C VAL A 19 1.74 -76.96 22.92
N GLU A 20 0.80 -77.85 22.61
CA GLU A 20 -0.40 -77.54 21.83
C GLU A 20 -1.28 -76.51 22.56
N ALA A 21 -1.54 -76.71 23.86
CA ALA A 21 -2.31 -75.76 24.67
C ALA A 21 -1.63 -74.38 24.74
N THR A 22 -0.33 -74.32 25.06
CA THR A 22 0.42 -73.06 25.11
C THR A 22 0.45 -72.37 23.74
N LEU A 23 0.58 -73.11 22.65
CA LEU A 23 0.59 -72.55 21.30
C LEU A 23 -0.78 -71.98 20.93
N VAL A 24 -1.87 -72.68 21.25
CA VAL A 24 -3.25 -72.18 21.03
C VAL A 24 -3.45 -70.88 21.81
N VAL A 25 -3.07 -70.84 23.09
CA VAL A 25 -3.18 -69.62 23.91
C VAL A 25 -2.35 -68.48 23.32
N ALA A 26 -1.10 -68.73 22.92
CA ALA A 26 -0.25 -67.71 22.30
C ALA A 26 -0.85 -67.16 20.98
N LEU A 27 -1.40 -68.04 20.14
CA LEU A 27 -2.05 -67.65 18.89
C LEU A 27 -3.38 -66.93 19.11
N ASP A 28 -4.15 -67.28 20.13
CA ASP A 28 -5.36 -66.55 20.51
C ASP A 28 -5.00 -65.14 20.99
N ARG A 29 -3.96 -64.99 21.82
CA ARG A 29 -3.44 -63.66 22.21
C ARG A 29 -2.99 -62.86 20.99
N LEU A 30 -2.25 -63.48 20.08
CA LEU A 30 -1.84 -62.83 18.83
C LEU A 30 -3.03 -62.38 17.97
N ARG A 31 -4.06 -63.22 17.85
CA ARG A 31 -5.30 -62.91 17.12
C ARG A 31 -5.99 -61.68 17.72
N ASP A 32 -6.02 -61.59 19.04
CA ASP A 32 -6.69 -60.51 19.77
C ASP A 32 -5.83 -59.22 19.81
N GLY A 33 -4.67 -59.22 19.14
CA GLY A 33 -3.72 -58.12 19.09
C GLY A 33 -2.90 -57.97 20.36
N ASP A 34 -2.93 -58.95 21.26
CA ASP A 34 -2.25 -58.93 22.54
C ASP A 34 -0.81 -59.42 22.43
N LEU A 35 0.08 -58.54 21.95
CA LEU A 35 1.46 -58.91 21.61
C LEU A 35 2.32 -59.16 22.86
N VAL A 36 2.01 -58.48 23.96
CA VAL A 36 2.72 -58.64 25.25
C VAL A 36 2.46 -60.03 25.83
N ASN A 37 1.20 -60.41 26.03
CA ASN A 37 0.89 -61.73 26.59
C ASN A 37 1.18 -62.86 25.59
N CYS A 38 1.11 -62.59 24.27
CA CYS A 38 1.58 -63.53 23.25
C CYS A 38 3.06 -63.87 23.43
N LEU A 39 3.93 -62.86 23.65
CA LEU A 39 5.36 -63.09 23.88
C LEU A 39 5.63 -63.90 25.14
N ASP A 40 4.88 -63.66 26.22
CA ASP A 40 5.03 -64.42 27.46
C ASP A 40 4.72 -65.91 27.28
N HIS A 41 3.59 -66.26 26.64
CA HIS A 41 3.28 -67.65 26.32
C HIS A 41 4.23 -68.26 25.28
N THR A 42 4.75 -67.43 24.36
CA THR A 42 5.74 -67.87 23.37
C THR A 42 7.05 -68.31 24.02
N ARG A 43 7.45 -67.71 25.15
CA ARG A 43 8.66 -68.08 25.91
C ARG A 43 8.57 -69.48 26.53
N GLU A 44 7.35 -69.97 26.77
CA GLU A 44 7.09 -71.32 27.31
C GLU A 44 7.17 -72.43 26.22
N LEU A 45 7.15 -72.05 24.94
CA LEU A 45 7.23 -72.98 23.81
C LEU A 45 8.66 -73.52 23.59
N PRO A 46 8.82 -74.75 23.08
CA PRO A 46 10.14 -75.32 22.85
C PRO A 46 10.80 -74.83 21.54
N GLY A 47 12.07 -74.44 21.65
CA GLY A 47 13.02 -74.34 20.53
C GLY A 47 12.57 -73.44 19.38
N ARG A 48 12.39 -74.03 18.19
CA ARG A 48 12.08 -73.30 16.95
C ARG A 48 10.72 -72.62 16.97
N LEU A 49 9.74 -73.15 17.71
CA LEU A 49 8.40 -72.56 17.79
C LEU A 49 8.45 -71.22 18.54
N SER A 50 9.11 -71.21 19.70
CA SER A 50 9.32 -69.97 20.48
C SER A 50 10.06 -68.91 19.67
N LEU A 51 11.15 -69.29 18.99
CA LEU A 51 11.91 -68.35 18.15
C LEU A 51 11.08 -67.79 16.98
N THR A 52 10.34 -68.63 16.27
CA THR A 52 9.60 -68.20 15.07
C THR A 52 8.41 -67.32 15.44
N LEU A 53 7.61 -67.74 16.42
CA LEU A 53 6.46 -66.97 16.89
C LEU A 53 6.90 -65.69 17.62
N GLY A 54 8.02 -65.74 18.36
CA GLY A 54 8.58 -64.59 19.05
C GLY A 54 9.07 -63.53 18.06
N ASN A 55 9.79 -63.95 17.02
CA ASN A 55 10.21 -63.04 15.95
C ASN A 55 9.02 -62.43 15.19
N ALA A 56 7.96 -63.21 14.92
CA ALA A 56 6.75 -62.70 14.27
C ALA A 56 6.01 -61.68 15.16
N THR A 57 5.91 -61.96 16.46
CA THR A 57 5.25 -61.07 17.42
C THR A 57 6.04 -59.77 17.60
N ASN A 58 7.37 -59.84 17.71
CA ASN A 58 8.25 -58.66 17.75
C ASN A 58 8.16 -57.81 16.47
N ALA A 59 8.04 -58.46 15.30
CA ALA A 59 7.88 -57.73 14.03
C ALA A 59 6.54 -56.99 13.96
N LEU A 60 5.45 -57.58 14.47
CA LEU A 60 4.16 -56.93 14.56
C LEU A 60 4.15 -55.79 15.58
N ASP A 61 4.84 -55.96 16.71
CA ASP A 61 5.00 -54.91 17.73
C ASP A 61 5.74 -53.71 17.15
N ALA A 62 6.89 -53.93 16.51
CA ALA A 62 7.64 -52.87 15.83
C ALA A 62 6.81 -52.15 14.75
N LEU A 63 6.03 -52.89 13.97
CA LEU A 63 5.16 -52.32 12.94
C LEU A 63 4.02 -51.49 13.55
N ALA A 64 3.38 -51.95 14.62
CA ALA A 64 2.33 -51.21 15.30
C ALA A 64 2.86 -49.93 15.95
N GLN A 65 4.04 -49.97 16.57
CA GLN A 65 4.72 -48.78 17.10
C GLN A 65 5.07 -47.79 15.99
N GLN A 66 5.58 -48.27 14.85
CA GLN A 66 5.87 -47.42 13.70
C GLN A 66 4.61 -46.75 13.13
N ILE A 67 3.50 -47.50 13.02
CA ILE A 67 2.20 -46.95 12.62
C ILE A 67 1.75 -45.85 13.59
N GLN A 68 1.86 -46.08 14.90
CA GLN A 68 1.50 -45.08 15.91
C GLN A 68 2.32 -43.80 15.75
N ALA A 69 3.64 -43.92 15.61
CA ALA A 69 4.53 -42.78 15.41
C ALA A 69 4.21 -42.01 14.12
N SER A 70 4.06 -42.69 12.99
CA SER A 70 3.69 -42.05 11.72
C SER A 70 2.33 -41.37 11.77
N SER A 71 1.39 -41.91 12.55
CA SER A 71 0.07 -41.33 12.74
C SER A 71 0.12 -39.96 13.44
N ILE A 72 0.97 -39.84 14.47
CA ILE A 72 1.20 -38.60 15.21
C ILE A 72 1.88 -37.57 14.29
N GLU A 73 2.87 -37.99 13.50
CA GLU A 73 3.52 -37.11 12.51
C GLU A 73 2.52 -36.56 11.48
N VAL A 74 1.59 -37.40 10.98
CA VAL A 74 0.54 -36.97 10.04
C VAL A 74 -0.40 -35.95 10.69
N ALA A 75 -0.83 -36.18 11.92
CA ALA A 75 -1.70 -35.24 12.64
C ALA A 75 -1.01 -33.90 12.90
N SER A 76 0.28 -33.93 13.29
CA SER A 76 1.10 -32.74 13.48
C SER A 76 1.28 -31.93 12.18
N ALA A 77 1.63 -32.61 11.08
CA ALA A 77 1.75 -31.98 9.77
C ALA A 77 0.43 -31.36 9.30
N ALA A 78 -0.69 -32.03 9.55
CA ALA A 78 -2.02 -31.51 9.23
C ALA A 78 -2.33 -30.21 9.99
N ASN A 79 -2.02 -30.15 11.29
CA ASN A 79 -2.21 -28.94 12.10
C ASN A 79 -1.34 -27.78 11.58
N ALA A 80 -0.08 -28.04 11.23
CA ALA A 80 0.79 -27.04 10.64
C ALA A 80 0.25 -26.50 9.30
N VAL A 81 -0.31 -27.37 8.45
CA VAL A 81 -0.97 -26.93 7.20
C VAL A 81 -2.18 -26.05 7.49
N ASN A 82 -3.00 -26.38 8.49
CA ASN A 82 -4.14 -25.55 8.89
C ASN A 82 -3.71 -24.16 9.39
N GLU A 83 -2.65 -24.09 10.19
CA GLU A 83 -2.10 -22.82 10.68
C GLU A 83 -1.60 -21.93 9.52
N ILE A 84 -0.81 -22.50 8.62
CA ILE A 84 -0.32 -21.80 7.41
C ILE A 84 -1.48 -21.36 6.53
N ALA A 85 -2.52 -22.18 6.38
CA ALA A 85 -3.70 -21.83 5.60
C ALA A 85 -4.47 -20.65 6.24
N SER A 86 -4.58 -20.63 7.56
CA SER A 86 -5.21 -19.51 8.28
C SER A 86 -4.42 -18.20 8.11
N GLU A 87 -3.10 -18.25 8.25
CA GLU A 87 -2.23 -17.09 8.06
C GLU A 87 -2.33 -16.53 6.63
N LEU A 88 -2.24 -17.41 5.62
CA LEU A 88 -2.34 -17.00 4.22
C LEU A 88 -3.74 -16.51 3.84
N ALA A 89 -4.80 -16.96 4.51
CA ALA A 89 -6.14 -16.43 4.34
C ALA A 89 -6.27 -14.99 4.83
N SER A 90 -5.67 -14.69 5.99
CA SER A 90 -5.59 -13.31 6.50
C SER A 90 -4.82 -12.42 5.52
N GLY A 91 -3.63 -12.86 5.08
CA GLY A 91 -2.81 -12.12 4.10
C GLY A 91 -3.52 -11.91 2.77
N SER A 92 -4.29 -12.90 2.30
CA SER A 92 -5.14 -12.79 1.09
C SER A 92 -6.20 -11.70 1.23
N SER A 93 -6.85 -11.62 2.40
CA SER A 93 -7.87 -10.61 2.68
C SER A 93 -7.28 -9.19 2.71
N GLU A 94 -6.11 -9.02 3.31
CA GLU A 94 -5.37 -7.75 3.29
C GLU A 94 -4.98 -7.36 1.87
N GLN A 95 -4.44 -8.30 1.10
CA GLN A 95 -4.07 -8.07 -0.30
C GLN A 95 -5.29 -7.68 -1.16
N ALA A 96 -6.45 -8.30 -0.93
CA ALA A 96 -7.70 -7.92 -1.61
C ALA A 96 -8.09 -6.46 -1.31
N ALA A 97 -7.99 -6.04 -0.04
CA ALA A 97 -8.28 -4.66 0.36
C ALA A 97 -7.30 -3.67 -0.30
N SER A 98 -6.00 -3.98 -0.30
CA SER A 98 -4.99 -3.14 -0.97
C SER A 98 -5.25 -3.03 -2.48
N VAL A 99 -5.68 -4.09 -3.15
CA VAL A 99 -6.02 -4.04 -4.58
C VAL A 99 -7.18 -3.07 -4.84
N VAL A 100 -8.21 -3.08 -4.00
CA VAL A 100 -9.34 -2.13 -4.11
C VAL A 100 -8.87 -0.69 -3.90
N GLU A 101 -8.06 -0.45 -2.87
CA GLU A 101 -7.53 0.89 -2.56
C GLU A 101 -6.65 1.44 -3.69
N ILE A 102 -5.71 0.64 -4.20
CA ILE A 102 -4.84 1.05 -5.30
C ILE A 102 -5.69 1.29 -6.55
N THR A 103 -6.69 0.46 -6.84
CA THR A 103 -7.57 0.66 -8.00
C THR A 103 -8.29 2.01 -7.93
N ALA A 104 -8.86 2.35 -6.77
CA ALA A 104 -9.51 3.65 -6.56
C ALA A 104 -8.53 4.83 -6.72
N ALA A 105 -7.31 4.69 -6.18
CA ALA A 105 -6.26 5.70 -6.35
C ALA A 105 -5.86 5.89 -7.82
N MET A 106 -5.80 4.81 -8.60
CA MET A 106 -5.51 4.88 -10.04
C MET A 106 -6.64 5.54 -10.83
N GLU A 107 -7.91 5.31 -10.46
CA GLU A 107 -9.06 6.01 -11.07
C GLU A 107 -9.06 7.52 -10.77
N GLU A 108 -8.65 7.92 -9.57
CA GLU A 108 -8.46 9.34 -9.22
C GLU A 108 -7.25 9.94 -9.99
N LEU A 109 -6.15 9.20 -10.11
CA LEU A 109 -5.00 9.61 -10.91
C LEU A 109 -5.36 9.81 -12.38
N ALA A 110 -6.18 8.94 -12.97
CA ALA A 110 -6.63 9.08 -14.35
C ALA A 110 -7.50 10.34 -14.55
N ARG A 111 -8.39 10.63 -13.59
CA ARG A 111 -9.21 11.85 -13.62
C ARG A 111 -8.38 13.12 -13.52
N THR A 112 -7.45 13.15 -12.56
CA THR A 112 -6.57 14.32 -12.36
C THR A 112 -5.63 14.54 -13.53
N ALA A 113 -5.09 13.47 -14.11
CA ALA A 113 -4.32 13.55 -15.35
C ALA A 113 -5.18 14.08 -16.52
N SER A 114 -6.39 13.58 -16.74
CA SER A 114 -7.27 14.16 -17.78
C SER A 114 -7.47 15.67 -17.59
N GLN A 115 -7.71 16.12 -16.37
CA GLN A 115 -7.88 17.54 -16.06
C GLN A 115 -6.61 18.36 -16.31
N ILE A 116 -5.43 17.82 -16.00
CA ILE A 116 -4.14 18.48 -16.30
C ILE A 116 -3.94 18.61 -17.81
N ALA A 117 -4.28 17.57 -18.59
CA ALA A 117 -4.17 17.62 -20.04
C ALA A 117 -5.09 18.69 -20.65
N ASP A 118 -6.32 18.81 -20.16
CA ASP A 118 -7.27 19.84 -20.61
C ASP A 118 -6.78 21.26 -20.26
N ASN A 119 -6.28 21.45 -19.04
CA ASN A 119 -5.71 22.73 -18.61
C ASN A 119 -4.48 23.12 -19.44
N ALA A 120 -3.63 22.15 -19.76
CA ALA A 120 -2.45 22.37 -20.58
C ALA A 120 -2.85 22.72 -22.04
N ALA A 121 -3.86 22.07 -22.59
CA ALA A 121 -4.40 22.42 -23.90
C ALA A 121 -4.98 23.85 -23.93
N LEU A 122 -5.75 24.23 -22.90
CA LEU A 122 -6.26 25.59 -22.74
C LEU A 122 -5.13 26.62 -22.62
N GLN A 123 -4.07 26.31 -21.86
CA GLN A 123 -2.93 27.20 -21.69
C GLN A 123 -2.15 27.38 -23.00
N ALA A 124 -2.03 26.35 -23.83
CA ALA A 124 -1.45 26.45 -25.16
C ALA A 124 -2.26 27.38 -26.08
N ASP A 125 -3.60 27.28 -26.06
CA ASP A 125 -4.49 28.17 -26.83
C ASP A 125 -4.40 29.63 -26.36
N LEU A 126 -4.39 29.87 -25.05
CA LEU A 126 -4.23 31.22 -24.49
C LEU A 126 -2.88 31.84 -24.86
N ALA A 127 -1.80 31.05 -24.80
CA ALA A 127 -0.47 31.49 -25.18
C ALA A 127 -0.38 31.82 -26.68
N GLN A 128 -1.04 31.04 -27.55
CA GLN A 128 -1.14 31.34 -28.98
C GLN A 128 -1.90 32.65 -29.25
N LYS A 129 -3.02 32.88 -28.54
CA LYS A 129 -3.77 34.15 -28.63
C LYS A 129 -2.93 35.34 -28.16
N ALA A 130 -2.12 35.17 -27.12
CA ALA A 130 -1.19 36.20 -26.65
C ALA A 130 -0.12 36.52 -27.71
N GLU A 131 0.40 35.50 -28.40
CA GLU A 131 1.34 35.67 -29.50
C GLU A 131 0.72 36.44 -30.68
N GLU A 132 -0.51 36.11 -31.08
CA GLU A 132 -1.26 36.83 -32.12
C GLU A 132 -1.54 38.30 -31.74
N SER A 133 -1.91 38.54 -30.48
CA SER A 133 -2.06 39.90 -29.96
C SER A 133 -0.73 40.65 -29.96
N GLY A 134 0.37 39.96 -29.65
CA GLY A 134 1.73 40.50 -29.74
C GLY A 134 2.11 40.88 -31.16
N ASN A 135 1.78 40.05 -32.17
CA ASN A 135 2.00 40.38 -33.59
C ASN A 135 1.29 41.68 -33.98
N THR A 136 0.04 41.83 -33.53
CA THR A 136 -0.77 43.02 -33.82
C THR A 136 -0.21 44.25 -33.10
N GLY A 137 0.24 44.10 -31.85
CA GLY A 137 0.88 45.15 -31.08
C GLY A 137 2.21 45.61 -31.70
N GLN A 138 3.03 44.68 -32.19
CA GLN A 138 4.29 44.96 -32.86
C GLN A 138 4.06 45.80 -34.12
N ALA A 139 3.10 45.41 -34.97
CA ALA A 139 2.76 46.17 -36.18
C ALA A 139 2.29 47.60 -35.86
N ALA A 140 1.49 47.78 -34.80
CA ALA A 140 1.03 49.10 -34.38
C ALA A 140 2.18 49.98 -33.85
N VAL A 141 3.17 49.39 -33.16
CA VAL A 141 4.36 50.12 -32.69
C VAL A 141 5.27 50.48 -33.86
N GLU A 142 5.45 49.59 -34.84
CA GLU A 142 6.19 49.89 -36.08
C GLU A 142 5.57 51.07 -36.84
N GLU A 143 4.25 51.09 -37.00
CA GLU A 143 3.53 52.22 -37.61
C GLU A 143 3.74 53.53 -36.82
N ALA A 144 3.75 53.45 -35.48
CA ALA A 144 4.00 54.60 -34.62
C ALA A 144 5.46 55.12 -34.75
N VAL A 145 6.43 54.21 -34.86
CA VAL A 145 7.84 54.55 -35.09
C VAL A 145 7.99 55.31 -36.41
N ASP A 146 7.44 54.77 -37.51
CA ASP A 146 7.45 55.41 -38.82
C ASP A 146 6.79 56.80 -38.79
N GLY A 147 5.65 56.92 -38.09
CA GLY A 147 4.94 58.18 -37.91
C GLY A 147 5.77 59.24 -37.18
N VAL A 148 6.50 58.85 -36.13
CA VAL A 148 7.36 59.75 -35.36
C VAL A 148 8.60 60.18 -36.16
N GLU A 149 9.17 59.29 -36.97
CA GLU A 149 10.28 59.63 -37.87
C GLU A 149 9.86 60.69 -38.92
N GLU A 150 8.66 60.54 -39.50
CA GLU A 150 8.11 61.53 -40.43
C GLU A 150 7.83 62.87 -39.73
N VAL A 151 7.32 62.87 -38.49
CA VAL A 151 7.17 64.09 -37.68
C VAL A 151 8.52 64.76 -37.45
N LYS A 152 9.55 64.01 -37.08
CA LYS A 152 10.91 64.54 -36.88
C LYS A 152 11.47 65.18 -38.16
N LYS A 153 11.24 64.56 -39.31
CA LYS A 153 11.62 65.11 -40.63
C LYS A 153 10.90 66.42 -40.94
N ARG A 154 9.59 66.51 -40.64
CA ARG A 154 8.82 67.76 -40.81
C ARG A 154 9.30 68.87 -39.89
N ILE A 155 9.58 68.57 -38.62
CA ILE A 155 10.13 69.53 -37.66
C ILE A 155 11.48 70.08 -38.14
N SER A 156 12.38 69.21 -38.62
CA SER A 156 13.66 69.62 -39.21
C SER A 156 13.46 70.55 -40.43
N GLY A 157 12.48 70.24 -41.28
CA GLY A 157 12.12 71.11 -42.41
C GLY A 157 11.61 72.49 -41.99
N ILE A 158 10.82 72.57 -40.90
CA ILE A 158 10.35 73.85 -40.34
C ILE A 158 11.53 74.64 -39.76
N ALA A 159 12.42 74.00 -39.00
CA ALA A 159 13.60 74.63 -38.42
C ALA A 159 14.50 75.26 -39.50
N SER A 160 14.79 74.53 -40.59
CA SER A 160 15.58 75.04 -41.73
C SER A 160 14.92 76.25 -42.42
N ARG A 161 13.60 76.26 -42.57
CA ARG A 161 12.85 77.40 -43.12
C ARG A 161 12.89 78.61 -42.18
N ALA A 162 12.75 78.39 -40.88
CA ALA A 162 12.83 79.44 -39.87
C ALA A 162 14.24 80.07 -39.84
N GLU A 163 15.29 79.27 -39.95
CA GLU A 163 16.67 79.75 -40.06
C GLU A 163 16.90 80.59 -41.34
N THR A 164 16.35 80.13 -42.47
CA THR A 164 16.38 80.87 -43.74
C THR A 164 15.67 82.22 -43.62
N LEU A 165 14.49 82.25 -42.98
CA LEU A 165 13.74 83.47 -42.67
C LEU A 165 14.56 84.41 -41.78
N GLY A 166 15.25 83.87 -40.77
CA GLY A 166 16.13 84.64 -39.89
C GLY A 166 17.28 85.31 -40.65
N THR A 167 17.90 84.59 -41.60
CA THR A 167 18.94 85.15 -42.47
C THR A 167 18.39 86.24 -43.39
N ARG A 168 17.22 86.02 -44.01
CA ARG A 168 16.56 87.04 -44.84
C ARG A 168 16.18 88.29 -44.05
N SER A 169 15.71 88.15 -42.81
CA SER A 169 15.46 89.31 -41.94
C SER A 169 16.71 90.15 -41.71
N LYS A 170 17.88 89.52 -41.49
CA LYS A 170 19.17 90.24 -41.35
C LYS A 170 19.55 91.02 -42.61
N GLU A 171 19.25 90.48 -43.79
CA GLU A 171 19.43 91.21 -45.05
C GLU A 171 18.52 92.44 -45.12
N ILE A 172 17.26 92.34 -44.68
CA ILE A 172 16.33 93.47 -44.65
C ILE A 172 16.83 94.55 -43.66
N TYR A 173 17.35 94.19 -42.48
CA TYR A 173 17.95 95.17 -41.57
C TYR A 173 19.05 95.99 -42.25
N ARG A 174 19.95 95.34 -43.01
CA ARG A 174 21.01 96.05 -43.76
C ARG A 174 20.45 97.04 -44.78
N VAL A 175 19.34 96.68 -45.43
CA VAL A 175 18.65 97.58 -46.37
C VAL A 175 18.03 98.76 -45.62
N LEU A 176 17.40 98.54 -44.47
CA LEU A 176 16.83 99.63 -43.66
C LEU A 176 17.91 100.56 -43.09
N ASP A 177 19.07 100.03 -42.70
CA ASP A 177 20.22 100.83 -42.27
C ASP A 177 20.67 101.76 -43.40
N LEU A 178 20.83 101.23 -44.62
CA LEU A 178 21.15 102.04 -45.81
C LEU A 178 20.08 103.11 -46.10
N ILE A 179 18.78 102.77 -45.99
CA ILE A 179 17.71 103.75 -46.21
C ILE A 179 17.74 104.83 -45.11
N THR A 180 18.07 104.47 -43.88
CA THR A 180 18.24 105.44 -42.78
C THR A 180 19.38 106.39 -43.07
N GLU A 181 20.54 105.87 -43.51
CA GLU A 181 21.69 106.67 -43.93
C GLU A 181 21.32 107.62 -45.08
N ILE A 182 20.67 107.13 -46.14
CA ILE A 182 20.20 107.95 -47.26
C ILE A 182 19.22 109.03 -46.77
N ALA A 183 18.28 108.69 -45.89
CA ALA A 183 17.32 109.65 -45.36
C ALA A 183 18.00 110.72 -44.47
N GLN A 184 19.02 110.35 -43.68
CA GLN A 184 19.86 111.29 -42.92
C GLN A 184 20.67 112.21 -43.84
N GLU A 185 21.33 111.67 -44.86
CA GLU A 185 22.04 112.46 -45.86
C GLU A 185 21.09 113.42 -46.58
N THR A 186 19.90 112.94 -46.98
CA THR A 186 18.87 113.76 -47.63
C THR A 186 18.37 114.86 -46.70
N HIS A 187 18.22 114.57 -45.40
CA HIS A 187 17.84 115.55 -44.38
C HIS A 187 18.91 116.64 -44.23
N ILE A 188 20.20 116.26 -44.13
CA ILE A 188 21.33 117.19 -44.07
C ILE A 188 21.43 118.02 -45.36
N LEU A 189 21.29 117.40 -46.52
CA LEU A 189 21.32 118.05 -47.83
C LEU A 189 20.20 119.09 -47.96
N SER A 190 18.99 118.73 -47.51
CA SER A 190 17.83 119.63 -47.50
C SER A 190 18.00 120.79 -46.52
N LEU A 191 18.63 120.56 -45.36
CA LEU A 191 18.95 121.60 -44.39
C LEU A 191 19.97 122.59 -44.95
N ASN A 192 21.04 122.08 -45.58
CA ASN A 192 22.03 122.91 -46.26
C ASN A 192 21.40 123.73 -47.40
N ALA A 193 20.51 123.13 -48.19
CA ALA A 193 19.77 123.83 -49.23
C ALA A 193 18.81 124.90 -48.68
N ALA A 194 18.17 124.65 -47.52
CA ALA A 194 17.31 125.62 -46.84
C ALA A 194 18.12 126.81 -46.29
N ILE A 195 19.32 126.56 -45.73
CA ILE A 195 20.26 127.59 -45.27
C ILE A 195 20.71 128.46 -46.45
N GLU A 196 21.13 127.85 -47.57
CA GLU A 196 21.59 128.58 -48.76
C GLU A 196 20.44 129.39 -49.40
N ALA A 197 19.23 128.83 -49.43
CA ALA A 197 18.03 129.53 -49.89
C ALA A 197 17.64 130.72 -49.00
N ALA A 198 17.87 130.63 -47.68
CA ALA A 198 17.69 131.74 -46.75
C ALA A 198 18.77 132.83 -46.93
N ALA A 199 20.01 132.43 -47.22
CA ALA A 199 21.12 133.34 -47.51
C ALA A 199 20.92 134.16 -48.80
N ALA A 200 20.21 133.60 -49.79
CA ALA A 200 19.90 134.26 -51.07
C ALA A 200 18.72 135.28 -51.03
N GLY A 201 18.10 135.53 -49.87
CA GLY A 201 17.05 136.54 -49.68
C GLY A 201 15.81 136.32 -50.57
N ASP A 202 15.31 137.37 -51.23
CA ASP A 202 14.08 137.33 -52.05
C ASP A 202 14.16 136.36 -53.25
N HIS A 203 15.37 136.06 -53.76
CA HIS A 203 15.57 135.13 -54.87
C HIS A 203 15.52 133.65 -54.45
N GLY A 204 15.73 133.33 -53.16
CA GLY A 204 15.76 131.96 -52.64
C GLY A 204 14.41 131.41 -52.17
N ARG A 205 13.36 132.24 -52.12
CA ARG A 205 12.04 131.91 -51.53
C ARG A 205 11.40 130.62 -52.09
N ARG A 206 11.46 130.39 -53.41
CA ARG A 206 10.92 129.17 -54.05
C ARG A 206 11.79 127.93 -53.78
N PHE A 207 13.10 128.09 -53.64
CA PHE A 207 14.02 127.01 -53.29
C PHE A 207 13.90 126.61 -51.82
N SER A 208 13.65 127.57 -50.92
CA SER A 208 13.43 127.29 -49.49
C SER A 208 12.20 126.40 -49.26
N VAL A 209 11.10 126.61 -50.00
CA VAL A 209 9.90 125.76 -49.92
C VAL A 209 10.19 124.32 -50.38
N VAL A 210 10.98 124.15 -51.46
CA VAL A 210 11.37 122.81 -51.94
C VAL A 210 12.30 122.13 -50.94
N ALA A 211 13.27 122.85 -50.36
CA ALA A 211 14.17 122.33 -49.34
C ALA A 211 13.42 121.88 -48.07
N GLU A 212 12.41 122.63 -47.61
CA GLU A 212 11.56 122.25 -46.47
C GLU A 212 10.72 120.99 -46.78
N GLU A 213 10.21 120.85 -48.01
CA GLU A 213 9.44 119.65 -48.41
C GLU A 213 10.33 118.42 -48.54
N VAL A 214 11.56 118.55 -49.06
CA VAL A 214 12.56 117.46 -49.09
C VAL A 214 12.95 117.06 -47.67
N ARG A 215 13.13 118.04 -46.76
CA ARG A 215 13.41 117.79 -45.34
C ARG A 215 12.28 117.01 -44.67
N ARG A 216 11.03 117.40 -44.92
CA ARG A 216 9.83 116.73 -44.43
C ARG A 216 9.71 115.31 -45.00
N LEU A 217 10.05 115.11 -46.27
CA LEU A 217 10.05 113.79 -46.91
C LEU A 217 11.14 112.87 -46.32
N ALA A 218 12.33 113.39 -46.08
CA ALA A 218 13.43 112.69 -45.42
C ALA A 218 13.05 112.28 -43.98
N GLN A 219 12.44 113.17 -43.22
CA GLN A 219 11.93 112.87 -41.87
C GLN A 219 10.83 111.79 -41.90
N ARG A 220 9.84 111.92 -42.80
CA ARG A 220 8.82 110.87 -42.99
C ARG A 220 9.41 109.52 -43.41
N SER A 221 10.50 109.53 -44.18
CA SER A 221 11.22 108.32 -44.57
C SER A 221 11.88 107.67 -43.36
N GLN A 222 12.51 108.44 -42.46
CA GLN A 222 13.06 107.93 -41.20
C GLN A 222 11.96 107.32 -40.31
N GLU A 223 10.87 108.05 -40.08
CA GLU A 223 9.72 107.57 -39.30
C GLU A 223 9.14 106.26 -39.87
N SER A 224 9.07 106.14 -41.21
CA SER A 224 8.61 104.93 -41.89
C SER A 224 9.60 103.77 -41.72
N VAL A 225 10.90 104.03 -41.83
CA VAL A 225 11.95 103.01 -41.59
C VAL A 225 11.90 102.50 -40.15
N ASP A 226 11.72 103.39 -39.17
CA ASP A 226 11.60 103.00 -37.76
C ASP A 226 10.34 102.16 -37.50
N SER A 227 9.22 102.49 -38.15
CA SER A 227 8.02 101.64 -38.11
C SER A 227 8.26 100.25 -38.70
N VAL A 228 9.02 100.14 -39.81
CA VAL A 228 9.36 98.84 -40.41
C VAL A 228 10.37 98.07 -39.55
N ARG A 229 11.32 98.77 -38.90
CA ARG A 229 12.23 98.15 -37.92
C ARG A 229 11.46 97.49 -36.77
N ASN A 230 10.49 98.19 -36.18
CA ASN A 230 9.67 97.62 -35.10
C ASN A 230 8.93 96.35 -35.55
N LEU A 231 8.36 96.34 -36.77
CA LEU A 231 7.73 95.14 -37.33
C LEU A 231 8.73 94.00 -37.58
N LEU A 232 9.96 94.32 -38.02
CA LEU A 232 11.01 93.32 -38.18
C LEU A 232 11.52 92.77 -36.85
N ASP A 233 11.56 93.58 -35.79
CA ASP A 233 11.94 93.13 -34.45
C ASP A 233 10.92 92.11 -33.91
N GLU A 234 9.62 92.38 -34.08
CA GLU A 234 8.54 91.43 -33.76
C GLU A 234 8.64 90.15 -34.60
N PHE A 235 8.91 90.31 -35.90
CA PHE A 235 9.08 89.19 -36.83
C PHE A 235 10.31 88.32 -36.47
N ALA A 236 11.44 88.94 -36.13
CA ALA A 236 12.65 88.26 -35.68
C ALA A 236 12.45 87.58 -34.31
N GLY A 237 11.65 88.18 -33.43
CA GLY A 237 11.18 87.54 -32.19
C GLY A 237 10.37 86.27 -32.48
N SER A 238 9.41 86.36 -33.42
CA SER A 238 8.57 85.23 -33.84
C SER A 238 9.37 84.09 -34.48
N ILE A 239 10.38 84.41 -35.30
CA ILE A 239 11.31 83.42 -35.88
C ILE A 239 12.08 82.71 -34.76
N ARG A 240 12.64 83.45 -33.79
CA ARG A 240 13.35 82.84 -32.66
C ARG A 240 12.45 81.91 -31.84
N ALA A 241 11.23 82.35 -31.54
CA ALA A 241 10.25 81.51 -30.85
C ALA A 241 9.93 80.23 -31.65
N THR A 242 9.83 80.33 -32.97
CA THR A 242 9.62 79.17 -33.86
C THR A 242 10.80 78.20 -33.81
N VAL A 243 12.04 78.70 -33.85
CA VAL A 243 13.25 77.86 -33.75
C VAL A 243 13.27 77.11 -32.42
N VAL A 244 13.04 77.79 -31.29
CA VAL A 244 13.00 77.15 -29.96
C VAL A 244 11.90 76.08 -29.92
N ALA A 245 10.69 76.38 -30.40
CA ALA A 245 9.60 75.41 -30.44
C ALA A 245 9.93 74.18 -31.30
N THR A 246 10.65 74.36 -32.42
CA THR A 246 11.11 73.22 -33.23
C THR A 246 12.22 72.41 -32.58
N GLU A 247 13.13 73.02 -31.81
CA GLU A 247 14.15 72.30 -31.05
C GLU A 247 13.52 71.46 -29.93
N GLU A 248 12.58 72.04 -29.19
CA GLU A 248 11.79 71.34 -28.17
C GLU A 248 10.98 70.19 -28.78
N GLY A 249 10.28 70.45 -29.90
CA GLY A 249 9.53 69.42 -30.62
C GLY A 249 10.42 68.27 -31.13
N SER A 250 11.64 68.56 -31.60
CA SER A 250 12.60 67.55 -32.05
C SER A 250 13.10 66.67 -30.89
N LYS A 251 13.35 67.28 -29.72
CA LYS A 251 13.70 66.55 -28.50
C LYS A 251 12.55 65.64 -28.06
N GLU A 252 11.32 66.14 -28.04
CA GLU A 252 10.17 65.32 -27.64
C GLU A 252 9.92 64.18 -28.61
N ALA A 253 9.99 64.42 -29.93
CA ALA A 253 9.88 63.36 -30.94
C ALA A 253 10.96 62.28 -30.76
N SER A 254 12.20 62.67 -30.43
CA SER A 254 13.28 61.71 -30.16
C SER A 254 13.00 60.87 -28.91
N ARG A 255 12.43 61.47 -27.87
CA ARG A 255 12.02 60.76 -26.64
C ARG A 255 10.86 59.79 -26.89
N VAL A 256 9.90 60.17 -27.73
CA VAL A 256 8.79 59.29 -28.13
C VAL A 256 9.32 58.10 -28.95
N LEU A 257 10.26 58.34 -29.86
CA LEU A 257 10.90 57.29 -30.66
C LEU A 257 11.62 56.26 -29.77
N GLU A 258 12.42 56.72 -28.81
CA GLU A 258 13.12 55.84 -27.86
C GLU A 258 12.13 54.97 -27.05
N ARG A 259 11.02 55.55 -26.60
CA ARG A 259 9.96 54.82 -25.88
C ARG A 259 9.24 53.81 -26.78
N ALA A 260 8.98 54.16 -28.04
CA ALA A 260 8.34 53.25 -28.99
C ALA A 260 9.25 52.04 -29.29
N GLN A 261 10.56 52.27 -29.47
CA GLN A 261 11.53 51.20 -29.63
C GLN A 261 11.63 50.28 -28.40
N ALA A 262 11.61 50.86 -27.19
CA ALA A 262 11.56 50.08 -25.96
C ALA A 262 10.28 49.23 -25.85
N ALA A 263 9.13 49.78 -26.27
CA ALA A 263 7.87 49.04 -26.32
C ALA A 263 7.92 47.88 -27.33
N ALA A 264 8.49 48.09 -28.52
CA ALA A 264 8.69 47.04 -29.51
C ALA A 264 9.54 45.88 -28.95
N SER A 265 10.66 46.19 -28.28
CA SER A 265 11.51 45.17 -27.65
C SER A 265 10.74 44.37 -26.59
N ALA A 266 9.94 45.03 -25.76
CA ALA A 266 9.15 44.36 -24.72
C ALA A 266 8.05 43.46 -25.31
N ILE A 267 7.42 43.88 -26.43
CA ILE A 267 6.44 43.05 -27.14
C ILE A 267 7.10 41.81 -27.74
N GLU A 268 8.29 41.94 -28.31
CA GLU A 268 9.04 40.81 -28.88
C GLU A 268 9.42 39.79 -27.79
N GLU A 269 9.88 40.26 -26.63
CA GLU A 269 10.16 39.39 -25.47
C GLU A 269 8.90 38.66 -24.98
N LEU A 270 7.75 39.34 -24.92
CA LEU A 270 6.47 38.72 -24.54
C LEU A 270 6.00 37.66 -25.53
N ARG A 271 6.21 37.88 -26.84
CA ARG A 271 5.89 36.89 -27.89
C ARG A 271 6.75 35.65 -27.73
N ALA A 272 8.06 35.81 -27.54
CA ALA A 272 8.97 34.69 -27.31
C ALA A 272 8.56 33.88 -26.06
N ALA A 273 8.28 34.56 -24.95
CA ALA A 273 7.81 33.91 -23.72
C ALA A 273 6.46 33.19 -23.89
N SER A 274 5.56 33.75 -24.70
CA SER A 274 4.27 33.11 -25.01
C SER A 274 4.46 31.86 -25.87
N GLY A 275 5.33 31.92 -26.89
CA GLY A 275 5.67 30.75 -27.71
C GLY A 275 6.27 29.61 -26.88
N ASP A 276 7.18 29.92 -25.95
CA ASP A 276 7.73 28.94 -25.02
C ASP A 276 6.67 28.36 -24.07
N THR A 277 5.77 29.20 -23.57
CA THR A 277 4.64 28.76 -22.73
C THR A 277 3.74 27.78 -23.49
N ALA A 278 3.43 28.07 -24.76
CA ALA A 278 2.63 27.19 -25.60
C ALA A 278 3.32 25.84 -25.85
N ARG A 279 4.66 25.85 -26.05
CA ARG A 279 5.44 24.63 -26.23
C ARG A 279 5.44 23.76 -24.97
N VAL A 280 5.74 24.34 -23.81
CA VAL A 280 5.74 23.62 -22.52
C VAL A 280 4.35 23.05 -22.22
N ALA A 281 3.28 23.81 -22.48
CA ALA A 281 1.92 23.34 -22.29
C ALA A 281 1.59 22.10 -23.16
N ARG A 282 2.06 22.06 -24.42
CA ARG A 282 1.93 20.87 -25.27
C ARG A 282 2.72 19.67 -24.74
N GLU A 283 3.93 19.90 -24.23
CA GLU A 283 4.75 18.84 -23.61
C GLU A 283 4.08 18.27 -22.36
N ILE A 284 3.48 19.11 -21.51
CA ILE A 284 2.69 18.68 -20.35
C ILE A 284 1.51 17.82 -20.81
N SER A 285 0.72 18.27 -21.79
CA SER A 285 -0.41 17.50 -22.31
C SER A 285 0.00 16.10 -22.79
N LEU A 286 1.11 15.99 -23.54
CA LEU A 286 1.62 14.71 -24.02
C LEU A 286 2.08 13.79 -22.86
N ALA A 287 2.85 14.34 -21.91
CA ALA A 287 3.31 13.58 -20.74
C ALA A 287 2.14 13.07 -19.90
N THR A 288 1.09 13.88 -19.75
CA THR A 288 -0.10 13.52 -19.01
C THR A 288 -0.95 12.46 -19.75
N GLN A 289 -1.01 12.49 -21.08
CA GLN A 289 -1.61 11.40 -21.86
C GLN A 289 -0.87 10.06 -21.66
N GLN A 290 0.47 10.09 -21.60
CA GLN A 290 1.26 8.89 -21.28
C GLN A 290 0.99 8.39 -19.86
N GLN A 291 0.83 9.31 -18.90
CA GLN A 291 0.46 8.97 -17.52
C GLN A 291 -0.91 8.30 -17.42
N ASN A 292 -1.90 8.73 -18.23
CA ASN A 292 -3.20 8.06 -18.32
C ASN A 292 -3.07 6.64 -18.86
N ALA A 293 -2.33 6.44 -19.96
CA ALA A 293 -2.12 5.11 -20.53
C ALA A 293 -1.39 4.17 -19.55
N ALA A 294 -0.40 4.69 -18.82
CA ALA A 294 0.28 3.93 -17.77
C ALA A 294 -0.68 3.57 -16.62
N SER A 295 -1.60 4.49 -16.26
CA SER A 295 -2.59 4.26 -15.21
C SER A 295 -3.57 3.16 -15.59
N ASP A 296 -4.07 3.17 -16.83
CA ASP A 296 -4.94 2.10 -17.37
C ASP A 296 -4.23 0.73 -17.32
N GLN A 297 -2.94 0.71 -17.66
CA GLN A 297 -2.14 -0.52 -17.58
C GLN A 297 -2.03 -1.06 -16.15
N VAL A 298 -1.86 -0.18 -15.15
CA VAL A 298 -1.85 -0.58 -13.73
C VAL A 298 -3.22 -1.11 -13.30
N VAL A 299 -4.32 -0.52 -13.76
CA VAL A 299 -5.66 -1.05 -13.47
C VAL A 299 -5.84 -2.44 -14.07
N LEU A 300 -5.32 -2.70 -15.26
CA LEU A 300 -5.35 -4.04 -15.87
C LEU A 300 -4.54 -5.06 -15.04
N THR A 301 -3.34 -4.71 -14.59
CA THR A 301 -2.54 -5.63 -13.75
C THR A 301 -3.18 -5.86 -12.39
N LEU A 302 -3.84 -4.87 -11.80
CA LEU A 302 -4.60 -5.04 -10.56
C LEU A 302 -5.78 -6.00 -10.70
N LYS A 303 -6.44 -6.04 -11.87
CA LYS A 303 -7.46 -7.06 -12.17
C LYS A 303 -6.87 -8.47 -12.19
N GLU A 304 -5.68 -8.64 -12.74
CA GLU A 304 -4.98 -9.94 -12.72
C GLU A 304 -4.58 -10.34 -11.30
N VAL A 305 -4.08 -9.39 -10.49
CA VAL A 305 -3.78 -9.62 -9.08
C VAL A 305 -5.04 -10.01 -8.31
N SER A 306 -6.17 -9.34 -8.53
CA SER A 306 -7.46 -9.70 -7.92
C SER A 306 -7.86 -11.15 -8.24
N GLN A 307 -7.68 -11.59 -9.49
CA GLN A 307 -7.94 -12.99 -9.87
C GLN A 307 -6.99 -13.98 -9.19
N VAL A 308 -5.73 -13.61 -8.98
CA VAL A 308 -4.76 -14.44 -8.23
C VAL A 308 -5.19 -14.54 -6.76
N VAL A 309 -5.58 -13.43 -6.13
CA VAL A 309 -6.07 -13.42 -4.73
C VAL A 309 -7.30 -14.29 -4.58
N GLN A 310 -8.25 -14.23 -5.52
CA GLN A 310 -9.44 -15.09 -5.48
C GLN A 310 -9.08 -16.58 -5.59
N ARG A 311 -8.18 -16.94 -6.51
CA ARG A 311 -7.68 -18.33 -6.63
C ARG A 311 -6.93 -18.78 -5.38
N MET A 312 -6.22 -17.87 -4.72
CA MET A 312 -5.53 -18.16 -3.47
C MET A 312 -6.53 -18.47 -2.35
N ALA A 313 -7.60 -17.68 -2.22
CA ALA A 313 -8.67 -17.93 -1.26
C ALA A 313 -9.35 -19.30 -1.49
N ASP A 314 -9.63 -19.65 -2.74
CA ASP A 314 -10.20 -20.96 -3.09
C ASP A 314 -9.24 -22.12 -2.76
N GLY A 315 -7.95 -21.95 -3.08
CA GLY A 315 -6.90 -22.93 -2.77
C GLY A 315 -6.70 -23.13 -1.27
N LEU A 316 -6.81 -22.06 -0.48
CA LEU A 316 -6.68 -22.11 0.97
C LEU A 316 -7.82 -22.88 1.63
N LYS A 317 -9.04 -22.71 1.12
CA LYS A 317 -10.17 -23.53 1.55
C LYS A 317 -9.90 -25.03 1.31
N ALA A 318 -9.36 -25.38 0.15
CA ALA A 318 -9.01 -26.77 -0.16
C ALA A 318 -7.87 -27.31 0.74
N PHE A 319 -6.89 -26.47 1.11
CA PHE A 319 -5.86 -26.86 2.07
C PHE A 319 -6.43 -27.13 3.45
N SER A 320 -7.31 -26.28 3.96
CA SER A 320 -7.94 -26.50 5.26
C SER A 320 -8.79 -27.77 5.28
N GLU A 321 -9.60 -28.01 4.25
CA GLU A 321 -10.37 -29.26 4.11
C GLU A 321 -9.47 -30.50 4.05
N THR A 322 -8.31 -30.40 3.38
CA THR A 322 -7.34 -31.50 3.28
C THR A 322 -6.64 -31.75 4.62
N ALA A 323 -6.25 -30.68 5.32
CA ALA A 323 -5.66 -30.77 6.65
C ALA A 323 -6.63 -31.43 7.64
N ASP A 324 -7.90 -31.02 7.67
CA ASP A 324 -8.92 -31.63 8.51
C ASP A 324 -9.09 -33.13 8.21
N ARG A 325 -9.06 -33.50 6.92
CA ARG A 325 -9.11 -34.91 6.51
C ARG A 325 -7.87 -35.69 6.97
N LEU A 326 -6.68 -35.12 6.87
CA LEU A 326 -5.43 -35.74 7.32
C LEU A 326 -5.45 -35.93 8.85
N ASN A 327 -5.90 -34.93 9.59
CA ASN A 327 -6.02 -35.02 11.04
C ASN A 327 -6.98 -36.15 11.46
N ARG A 328 -8.13 -36.25 10.77
CA ARG A 328 -9.08 -37.35 10.99
C ARG A 328 -8.48 -38.73 10.65
N LEU A 329 -7.72 -38.84 9.56
CA LEU A 329 -7.05 -40.09 9.19
C LEU A 329 -5.98 -40.48 10.21
N GLY A 330 -5.18 -39.50 10.68
CA GLY A 330 -4.24 -39.68 11.79
C GLY A 330 -4.94 -40.22 13.03
N LEU A 331 -6.05 -39.61 13.47
CA LEU A 331 -6.79 -40.13 14.61
C LEU A 331 -7.26 -41.59 14.41
N ILE A 332 -7.80 -41.92 13.24
CA ILE A 332 -8.26 -43.29 12.93
C ILE A 332 -7.10 -44.29 13.00
N ILE A 333 -5.95 -43.96 12.40
CA ILE A 333 -4.76 -44.82 12.41
C ILE A 333 -4.23 -44.99 13.85
N GLN A 334 -4.20 -43.92 14.63
CA GLN A 334 -3.77 -43.95 16.03
C GLN A 334 -4.68 -44.85 16.86
N MET A 335 -6.01 -44.76 16.68
CA MET A 335 -6.98 -45.65 17.34
C MET A 335 -6.82 -47.11 16.89
N LEU A 336 -6.57 -47.36 15.61
CA LEU A 336 -6.31 -48.72 15.11
C LEU A 336 -5.03 -49.30 15.71
N ALA A 337 -3.97 -48.51 15.86
CA ALA A 337 -2.73 -48.95 16.52
C ALA A 337 -2.99 -49.35 17.99
N GLN A 338 -3.90 -48.66 18.68
CA GLN A 338 -4.32 -49.00 20.05
C GLN A 338 -5.12 -50.31 20.14
N SER A 339 -5.57 -50.89 19.02
CA SER A 339 -6.11 -52.24 19.03
C SER A 339 -5.06 -53.29 19.41
N PHE A 340 -3.76 -53.00 19.22
CA PHE A 340 -2.67 -53.85 19.69
C PHE A 340 -2.30 -53.50 21.14
N HIS A 341 -2.12 -54.53 21.98
CA HIS A 341 -1.43 -54.40 23.26
C HIS A 341 0.07 -54.48 22.98
N LEU A 342 0.76 -53.35 23.15
CA LEU A 342 2.21 -53.21 22.96
C LEU A 342 2.87 -53.00 24.32
N ASP A 343 4.09 -53.50 24.51
CA ASP A 343 4.88 -53.26 25.74
C ASP A 343 5.46 -51.84 25.71
N SER A 344 4.59 -50.85 25.85
CA SER A 344 4.91 -49.44 25.69
C SER A 344 4.08 -48.57 26.62
N PRO A 345 4.67 -47.53 27.23
CA PRO A 345 3.92 -46.53 28.00
C PRO A 345 2.92 -45.75 27.13
N HIS A 346 3.03 -45.82 25.81
CA HIS A 346 2.10 -45.21 24.86
C HIS A 346 0.96 -46.15 24.41
N SER A 347 0.94 -47.41 24.87
CA SER A 347 -0.20 -48.32 24.69
C SER A 347 -1.18 -48.15 25.84
N LEU A 348 -2.40 -47.73 25.53
CA LEU A 348 -3.46 -47.54 26.52
C LEU A 348 -3.89 -48.86 27.15
N LYS A 349 -3.86 -49.96 26.38
CA LYS A 349 -4.11 -51.30 26.92
C LYS A 349 -3.07 -51.70 27.96
N HIS A 350 -1.79 -51.53 27.63
CA HIS A 350 -0.70 -51.82 28.55
C HIS A 350 -0.74 -50.94 29.81
N MET A 351 -1.03 -49.65 29.63
CA MET A 351 -1.20 -48.72 30.73
C MET A 351 -2.35 -49.13 31.66
N ALA A 352 -3.51 -49.43 31.08
CA ALA A 352 -4.68 -49.89 31.84
C ALA A 352 -4.34 -51.15 32.64
N GLU A 353 -3.72 -52.15 32.03
CA GLU A 353 -3.35 -53.40 32.72
C GLU A 353 -2.33 -53.19 33.83
N THR A 354 -1.29 -52.38 33.56
CA THR A 354 -0.29 -52.03 34.57
C THR A 354 -0.94 -51.36 35.77
N TRP A 355 -1.85 -50.42 35.54
CA TRP A 355 -2.59 -49.74 36.60
C TRP A 355 -3.56 -50.70 37.30
N GLY A 356 -4.20 -51.61 36.56
CA GLY A 356 -5.03 -52.68 37.09
C GLY A 356 -4.27 -53.58 38.05
N GLN A 357 -3.01 -53.92 37.75
CA GLN A 357 -2.16 -54.67 38.68
C GLN A 357 -1.82 -53.88 39.96
N LEU A 358 -1.64 -52.55 39.86
CA LEU A 358 -1.42 -51.69 41.03
C LEU A 358 -2.67 -51.61 41.92
N VAL A 359 -3.86 -51.57 41.31
CA VAL A 359 -5.16 -51.65 42.00
C VAL A 359 -5.32 -53.03 42.65
N ARG A 360 -5.00 -54.12 41.93
CA ARG A 360 -5.08 -55.50 42.44
C ARG A 360 -4.31 -55.68 43.75
N ARG A 361 -3.10 -55.12 43.86
CA ARG A 361 -2.27 -55.19 45.08
C ARG A 361 -2.87 -54.47 46.30
N ARG A 362 -3.92 -53.66 46.09
CA ARG A 362 -4.58 -52.82 47.10
C ARG A 362 -6.05 -53.19 47.31
N LEU A 363 -6.52 -54.30 46.72
CA LEU A 363 -7.89 -54.77 46.91
C LEU A 363 -8.22 -54.91 48.41
N GLY A 364 -9.41 -54.44 48.79
CA GLY A 364 -9.84 -54.37 50.19
C GLY A 364 -9.45 -53.11 50.95
N ASN A 365 -8.64 -52.20 50.37
CA ASN A 365 -8.32 -50.89 50.94
C ASN A 365 -8.71 -49.76 49.98
N TRP A 366 -9.96 -49.29 50.09
CA TRP A 366 -10.56 -48.29 49.21
C TRP A 366 -9.84 -46.95 49.22
N GLU A 367 -9.47 -46.45 50.40
CA GLU A 367 -8.75 -45.19 50.54
C GLU A 367 -7.39 -45.25 49.83
N ALA A 368 -6.72 -46.41 49.86
CA ALA A 368 -5.46 -46.61 49.12
C ALA A 368 -5.66 -46.72 47.60
N ILE A 369 -6.81 -47.23 47.14
CA ILE A 369 -7.17 -47.28 45.71
C ILE A 369 -7.49 -45.86 45.22
N GLU A 370 -8.33 -45.10 45.92
CA GLU A 370 -8.67 -43.72 45.57
C GLU A 370 -7.43 -42.83 45.44
N ARG A 371 -6.53 -42.86 46.44
CA ARG A 371 -5.27 -42.10 46.37
C ARG A 371 -4.38 -42.53 45.19
N LEU A 372 -4.38 -43.82 44.85
CA LEU A 372 -3.65 -44.32 43.68
C LEU A 372 -4.28 -43.79 42.38
N LEU A 373 -5.60 -43.88 42.23
CA LEU A 373 -6.30 -43.37 41.04
C LEU A 373 -6.07 -41.86 40.89
N GLU A 374 -6.09 -41.12 41.99
CA GLU A 374 -5.79 -39.70 42.01
C GLU A 374 -4.38 -39.40 41.51
N ASP A 375 -3.35 -40.07 42.05
CA ASP A 375 -1.97 -39.89 41.60
C ASP A 375 -1.79 -40.26 40.11
N LEU A 376 -2.43 -41.33 39.65
CA LEU A 376 -2.34 -41.77 38.25
C LEU A 376 -3.00 -40.78 37.27
N VAL A 377 -4.19 -40.27 37.62
CA VAL A 377 -4.90 -39.28 36.80
C VAL A 377 -4.12 -37.98 36.68
N HIS A 378 -3.55 -37.48 37.79
CA HIS A 378 -2.82 -36.21 37.79
C HIS A 378 -1.52 -36.27 36.97
N ARG A 379 -0.95 -37.46 36.78
CA ARG A 379 0.27 -37.66 35.99
C ARG A 379 0.02 -37.68 34.49
N GLN A 380 -1.22 -37.91 34.04
CA GLN A 380 -1.54 -38.02 32.63
C GLN A 380 -2.46 -36.89 32.18
N GLY A 381 -1.92 -36.01 31.33
CA GLY A 381 -2.65 -34.85 30.81
C GLY A 381 -3.80 -35.16 29.85
N PHE A 382 -4.06 -36.44 29.54
CA PHE A 382 -5.07 -36.87 28.57
C PHE A 382 -6.15 -37.81 29.15
N VAL A 383 -5.96 -38.30 30.38
CA VAL A 383 -6.96 -39.12 31.06
C VAL A 383 -7.92 -38.17 31.77
N GLU A 384 -9.18 -38.17 31.35
CA GLU A 384 -10.21 -37.29 31.87
C GLU A 384 -10.78 -37.80 33.20
N CYS A 385 -10.97 -39.11 33.30
CA CYS A 385 -11.48 -39.77 34.50
C CYS A 385 -10.94 -41.20 34.62
N LEU A 386 -10.74 -41.65 35.85
CA LEU A 386 -10.32 -42.99 36.20
C LEU A 386 -11.28 -43.54 37.23
N TYR A 387 -11.70 -44.79 37.03
CA TYR A 387 -12.64 -45.41 37.95
C TYR A 387 -12.42 -46.90 38.08
N PHE A 388 -12.51 -47.39 39.31
CA PHE A 388 -12.51 -48.81 39.61
C PHE A 388 -13.87 -49.18 40.21
N PHE A 389 -14.49 -50.23 39.66
CA PHE A 389 -15.78 -50.73 40.13
C PHE A 389 -15.71 -52.23 40.39
N ASP A 390 -16.05 -52.65 41.62
CA ASP A 390 -15.89 -54.06 42.05
C ASP A 390 -16.98 -55.00 41.54
N GLY A 391 -18.14 -54.48 41.13
CA GLY A 391 -19.31 -55.26 40.69
C GLY A 391 -19.95 -56.16 41.75
N LYS A 392 -19.40 -56.26 42.96
CA LYS A 392 -19.85 -57.17 44.04
C LYS A 392 -20.53 -56.43 45.17
N ALA A 393 -19.93 -55.35 45.66
CA ALA A 393 -20.47 -54.53 46.74
C ALA A 393 -21.06 -53.20 46.24
N GLY A 394 -20.96 -52.95 44.93
CA GLY A 394 -21.35 -51.66 44.34
C GLY A 394 -20.38 -50.54 44.71
N GLN A 395 -19.20 -50.87 45.23
CA GLN A 395 -18.21 -49.89 45.64
C GLN A 395 -17.43 -49.42 44.42
N ASN A 396 -17.32 -48.10 44.28
CA ASN A 396 -16.54 -47.45 43.23
C ASN A 396 -15.50 -46.51 43.83
N ALA A 397 -14.32 -46.47 43.23
CA ALA A 397 -13.40 -45.36 43.36
C ALA A 397 -13.45 -44.58 42.05
N LEU A 398 -13.66 -43.27 42.09
CA LEU A 398 -13.74 -42.42 40.91
C LEU A 398 -12.93 -41.14 41.12
N THR A 399 -11.98 -40.88 40.23
CA THR A 399 -11.17 -39.67 40.24
C THR A 399 -11.24 -38.99 38.87
N VAL A 400 -11.32 -37.67 38.88
CA VAL A 400 -11.42 -36.85 37.67
C VAL A 400 -10.21 -35.94 37.53
N ASN A 401 -9.80 -35.67 36.30
CA ASN A 401 -8.67 -34.80 36.02
C ASN A 401 -9.09 -33.33 36.05
N ARG A 402 -8.76 -32.63 37.13
CA ARG A 402 -9.08 -31.21 37.30
C ARG A 402 -8.33 -30.30 36.34
N GLN A 403 -7.19 -30.73 35.79
CA GLN A 403 -6.46 -29.95 34.79
C GLN A 403 -7.21 -29.92 33.46
N LEU A 404 -7.87 -31.02 33.08
CA LEU A 404 -8.68 -31.10 31.86
C LEU A 404 -10.09 -30.53 32.04
N LEU A 405 -10.72 -30.77 33.19
CA LEU A 405 -12.12 -30.45 33.43
C LEU A 405 -12.33 -29.09 34.10
N GLY A 406 -11.30 -28.50 34.71
CA GLY A 406 -11.43 -27.30 35.54
C GLY A 406 -12.36 -27.50 36.74
N ASP A 407 -13.11 -26.45 37.07
CA ASP A 407 -14.04 -26.42 38.22
C ASP A 407 -15.41 -27.06 37.94
N ARG A 408 -15.56 -27.81 36.83
CA ARG A 408 -16.83 -28.46 36.49
C ARG A 408 -17.30 -29.40 37.60
N GLU A 409 -18.58 -29.34 37.92
CA GLU A 409 -19.19 -30.28 38.86
C GLU A 409 -19.33 -31.66 38.21
N VAL A 410 -18.91 -32.70 38.92
CA VAL A 410 -19.11 -34.09 38.48
C VAL A 410 -20.61 -34.41 38.60
N PRO A 411 -21.32 -34.84 37.54
CA PRO A 411 -22.75 -35.13 37.62
C PRO A 411 -23.06 -36.21 38.67
N PRO A 412 -24.19 -36.15 39.39
CA PRO A 412 -24.59 -37.16 40.37
C PRO A 412 -24.60 -38.59 39.81
N ALA A 413 -25.04 -38.75 38.56
CA ALA A 413 -25.05 -40.03 37.83
C ALA A 413 -23.66 -40.63 37.59
N VAL A 414 -22.59 -39.82 37.64
CA VAL A 414 -21.20 -40.28 37.54
C VAL A 414 -20.64 -40.60 38.94
N ARG A 415 -21.00 -39.80 39.96
CA ARG A 415 -20.54 -40.00 41.35
C ARG A 415 -21.13 -41.25 42.00
N ALA A 416 -22.43 -41.49 41.81
CA ALA A 416 -23.16 -42.52 42.54
C ALA A 416 -22.78 -43.96 42.14
N GLY A 417 -22.08 -44.15 41.01
CA GLY A 417 -21.74 -45.49 40.51
C GLY A 417 -22.93 -46.32 40.02
N GLU A 418 -24.16 -45.79 40.11
CA GLU A 418 -25.39 -46.49 39.73
C GLU A 418 -25.35 -46.91 38.25
N GLY A 419 -25.51 -48.21 38.00
CA GLY A 419 -25.56 -48.79 36.65
C GLY A 419 -24.21 -48.94 35.98
N PHE A 420 -23.08 -48.90 36.69
CA PHE A 420 -21.75 -49.18 36.14
C PHE A 420 -21.66 -50.60 35.56
N GLU A 421 -22.28 -51.57 36.23
CA GLU A 421 -22.47 -52.95 35.78
C GLU A 421 -23.27 -53.07 34.47
N GLU A 422 -24.07 -52.05 34.15
CA GLU A 422 -24.84 -51.98 32.92
C GLU A 422 -24.10 -51.27 31.78
N ARG A 423 -22.99 -50.60 32.08
CA ARG A 423 -22.25 -49.84 31.09
C ARG A 423 -21.63 -50.77 30.04
N PRO A 424 -21.68 -50.39 28.75
CA PRO A 424 -21.10 -51.19 27.68
C PRO A 424 -19.62 -51.53 27.90
N TRP A 425 -18.82 -50.59 28.43
CA TRP A 425 -17.40 -50.82 28.70
C TRP A 425 -17.18 -51.90 29.77
N TYR A 426 -17.99 -51.91 30.83
CA TYR A 426 -17.86 -52.86 31.94
C TYR A 426 -18.26 -54.25 31.46
N ARG A 427 -19.43 -54.38 30.83
CA ARG A 427 -19.92 -55.65 30.29
C ARG A 427 -18.97 -56.22 29.25
N ALA A 428 -18.41 -55.38 28.38
CA ALA A 428 -17.42 -55.79 27.40
C ALA A 428 -16.13 -56.29 28.08
N ALA A 429 -15.56 -55.53 29.01
CA ALA A 429 -14.33 -55.96 29.70
C ALA A 429 -14.52 -57.27 30.48
N VAL A 430 -15.66 -57.45 31.16
CA VAL A 430 -15.98 -58.69 31.87
C VAL A 430 -16.18 -59.86 30.92
N LYS A 431 -16.89 -59.65 29.80
CA LYS A 431 -17.18 -60.69 28.81
C LYS A 431 -15.92 -61.16 28.08
N GLU A 432 -15.09 -60.21 27.64
CA GLU A 432 -13.89 -60.49 26.85
C GLU A 432 -12.70 -60.95 27.73
N GLN A 433 -12.77 -60.70 29.05
CA GLN A 433 -11.74 -61.11 30.04
C GLN A 433 -10.32 -60.59 29.78
N HIS A 434 -10.18 -59.59 28.91
CA HIS A 434 -8.96 -58.86 28.64
C HIS A 434 -9.27 -57.37 28.49
N THR A 435 -8.24 -56.54 28.39
CA THR A 435 -8.42 -55.10 28.24
C THR A 435 -9.07 -54.76 26.89
N ILE A 436 -10.07 -53.90 26.93
CA ILE A 436 -10.83 -53.45 25.75
C ILE A 436 -10.78 -51.93 25.63
N LEU A 437 -10.96 -51.45 24.40
CA LEU A 437 -11.17 -50.04 24.10
C LEU A 437 -12.58 -49.88 23.54
N THR A 438 -13.34 -48.93 24.06
CA THR A 438 -14.66 -48.62 23.50
C THR A 438 -14.53 -47.85 22.19
N PRO A 439 -15.58 -47.82 21.36
CA PRO A 439 -15.75 -46.76 20.38
C PRO A 439 -15.72 -45.37 21.03
N VAL A 440 -15.42 -44.33 20.26
CA VAL A 440 -15.47 -42.94 20.73
C VAL A 440 -16.92 -42.53 20.99
N PHE A 441 -17.16 -41.87 22.13
CA PHE A 441 -18.45 -41.33 22.56
C PHE A 441 -18.27 -39.97 23.25
N SER A 442 -19.34 -39.21 23.43
CA SER A 442 -19.28 -37.91 24.12
C SER A 442 -19.20 -38.10 25.63
N SER A 443 -18.22 -37.45 26.26
CA SER A 443 -18.08 -37.46 27.71
C SER A 443 -19.26 -36.80 28.41
N LEU A 444 -19.70 -37.41 29.51
CA LEU A 444 -20.68 -36.83 30.43
C LEU A 444 -20.09 -35.72 31.32
N LEU A 445 -18.76 -35.62 31.41
CA LEU A 445 -18.03 -34.62 32.20
C LEU A 445 -17.65 -33.40 31.37
N SER A 446 -17.07 -33.63 30.19
CA SER A 446 -16.51 -32.57 29.35
C SER A 446 -17.40 -32.19 28.16
N GLY A 447 -18.26 -33.10 27.70
CA GLY A 447 -18.94 -33.01 26.40
C GLY A 447 -18.03 -33.28 25.19
N GLN A 448 -16.74 -33.49 25.42
CA GLN A 448 -15.74 -33.75 24.39
C GLN A 448 -15.75 -35.22 23.97
N PRO A 449 -15.23 -35.55 22.76
CA PRO A 449 -15.05 -36.94 22.36
C PRO A 449 -14.04 -37.66 23.28
N ILE A 450 -14.47 -38.77 23.86
CA ILE A 450 -13.66 -39.66 24.70
C ILE A 450 -13.83 -41.11 24.25
N PHE A 451 -12.91 -41.97 24.67
CA PHE A 451 -13.11 -43.42 24.66
C PHE A 451 -12.57 -44.02 25.96
N THR A 452 -13.08 -45.18 26.35
CA THR A 452 -12.68 -45.82 27.59
C THR A 452 -11.75 -46.98 27.29
N ALA A 453 -10.57 -47.00 27.93
CA ALA A 453 -9.80 -48.23 28.11
C ALA A 453 -10.28 -48.92 29.38
N ALA A 454 -10.79 -50.16 29.28
CA ALA A 454 -11.34 -50.89 30.42
C ALA A 454 -10.62 -52.22 30.58
N THR A 455 -10.04 -52.44 31.76
CA THR A 455 -9.30 -53.66 32.10
C THR A 455 -9.98 -54.44 33.23
N PRO A 456 -10.31 -55.72 33.04
CA PRO A 456 -10.83 -56.56 34.12
C PRO A 456 -9.69 -56.96 35.07
N ILE A 457 -9.93 -56.83 36.36
CA ILE A 457 -8.99 -57.19 37.42
C ILE A 457 -9.47 -58.49 38.06
N PHE A 458 -8.62 -59.51 38.03
CA PHE A 458 -8.89 -60.80 38.66
C PHE A 458 -8.02 -61.00 39.91
N ASP A 459 -8.60 -61.58 40.95
CA ASP A 459 -7.88 -62.06 42.12
C ASP A 459 -8.19 -63.53 42.40
N ASN A 460 -7.16 -64.35 42.53
CA ASN A 460 -7.26 -65.82 42.70
C ASN A 460 -8.19 -66.53 41.67
N GLY A 461 -8.33 -65.96 40.46
CA GLY A 461 -9.17 -66.51 39.40
C GLY A 461 -10.63 -66.02 39.42
N GLU A 462 -11.03 -65.22 40.42
CA GLU A 462 -12.33 -64.55 40.45
C GLU A 462 -12.21 -63.09 39.98
N LEU A 463 -13.24 -62.59 39.31
CA LEU A 463 -13.34 -61.17 38.96
C LEU A 463 -13.43 -60.34 40.26
N ALA A 464 -12.47 -59.45 40.46
CA ALA A 464 -12.42 -58.51 41.57
C ALA A 464 -13.02 -57.14 41.22
N GLY A 465 -13.06 -56.80 39.93
CA GLY A 465 -13.66 -55.57 39.42
C GLY A 465 -13.13 -55.20 38.04
N VAL A 466 -13.50 -54.02 37.54
CA VAL A 466 -12.98 -53.46 36.29
C VAL A 466 -12.47 -52.04 36.55
N LEU A 467 -11.27 -51.75 36.07
CA LEU A 467 -10.70 -50.41 36.03
C LEU A 467 -10.97 -49.80 34.64
N GLY A 468 -11.62 -48.65 34.60
CA GLY A 468 -11.85 -47.87 33.39
C GLY A 468 -11.08 -46.56 33.40
N LEU A 469 -10.63 -46.17 32.22
CA LEU A 469 -9.85 -44.96 31.94
C LEU A 469 -10.52 -44.22 30.80
N ASP A 470 -11.17 -43.10 31.08
CA ASP A 470 -11.75 -42.26 30.04
C ASP A 470 -10.67 -41.35 29.46
N VAL A 471 -10.31 -41.59 28.21
CA VAL A 471 -9.25 -40.89 27.46
C VAL A 471 -9.88 -39.82 26.60
N ASN A 472 -9.44 -38.57 26.78
CA ASN A 472 -9.90 -37.44 26.00
C ASN A 472 -9.17 -37.38 24.66
N VAL A 473 -9.92 -37.54 23.57
CA VAL A 473 -9.37 -37.68 22.22
C VAL A 473 -8.53 -36.47 21.84
N ASP A 474 -9.03 -35.26 22.08
CA ASP A 474 -8.38 -34.02 21.66
C ASP A 474 -7.03 -33.79 22.38
N SER A 475 -6.97 -34.12 23.66
CA SER A 475 -5.73 -34.02 24.46
C SER A 475 -4.76 -35.16 24.17
N TRP A 476 -5.27 -36.36 23.88
CA TRP A 476 -4.47 -37.54 23.54
C TRP A 476 -3.83 -37.45 22.15
N THR A 477 -4.47 -36.75 21.19
CA THR A 477 -3.91 -36.49 19.85
C THR A 477 -2.84 -35.39 19.81
N LYS A 478 -2.64 -34.66 20.93
CA LYS A 478 -1.67 -33.57 21.04
C LYS A 478 -0.35 -33.98 21.72
N ILE A 479 -0.24 -35.26 22.10
CA ILE A 479 0.92 -35.91 22.71
C ILE A 479 1.54 -36.82 21.64
#